data_AF-A0A7S2SL28-F1
#
_entry.id   AF-A0A7S2SL28-F1
#
_cell.length_a   1.000
_cell.length_b   1.000
_cell.length_c   1.000
_cell.angle_alpha   90.00
_cell.angle_beta   90.00
_cell.angle_gamma   90.00
#
_symmetry.space_group_name_H-M   'P 1'
#
loop_
_entity.id
_entity.type
_entity.pdbx_description
1 polymer ?
#
loop_
_entity_poly.entity_id
_entity_poly.type
_entity_poly.pdbx_seq_one_letter_code
_entity_poly.pdbx_strand_id
1 'polypeptide(L)'
;MVNADLARIINSDEIQSVLNPAKRGQTKFLRKKNPLRSIKALEKMDAYAAASRRAETLAQETRNGRKKDVIDAKRATSKTFKKQKKAFYAQVSAQGDVCEDGFGL
;
A
#
# COMPACT_ATOMS: atom_id res chain seq x y z
N MET A 1 63.96 -7.07 15.20
CA MET A 1 63.06 -6.75 16.33
C MET A 1 63.87 -6.82 17.60
N VAL A 2 64.03 -5.70 18.32
CA VAL A 2 64.84 -5.66 19.55
C VAL A 2 64.10 -6.30 20.73
N ASN A 3 62.76 -6.19 20.77
CA ASN A 3 61.91 -6.84 21.75
C ASN A 3 60.91 -7.75 21.04
N ALA A 4 60.77 -8.99 21.51
CA ALA A 4 59.86 -10.00 20.96
C ALA A 4 58.46 -9.97 21.58
N ASP A 5 58.28 -9.25 22.70
CA ASP A 5 57.00 -9.15 23.39
C ASP A 5 56.08 -8.11 22.74
N LEU A 6 55.18 -8.60 21.89
CA LEU A 6 54.18 -7.80 21.19
C LEU A 6 53.11 -7.25 22.13
N ALA A 7 52.78 -7.95 23.22
CA ALA A 7 51.73 -7.52 24.14
C ALA A 7 52.14 -6.23 24.85
N ARG A 8 53.41 -6.13 25.26
CA ARG A 8 53.97 -4.91 25.86
C ARG A 8 53.95 -3.72 24.90
N ILE A 9 54.25 -3.96 23.63
CA ILE A 9 54.25 -2.91 22.60
C ILE A 9 52.81 -2.44 22.33
N ILE A 10 51.89 -3.37 22.05
CA ILE A 10 50.50 -3.06 21.70
C ILE A 10 49.78 -2.32 22.84
N ASN A 11 50.04 -2.69 24.10
CA ASN A 11 49.38 -2.10 25.26
C ASN A 11 50.07 -0.84 25.81
N SER A 12 51.11 -0.33 25.13
CA SER A 12 51.78 0.91 25.53
C SER A 12 50.91 2.14 25.24
N ASP A 13 51.07 3.20 26.04
CA ASP A 13 50.29 4.43 25.93
C ASP A 13 50.49 5.15 24.58
N GLU A 14 51.70 5.06 24.02
CA GLU A 14 52.03 5.62 22.70
C GLU A 14 51.15 5.01 21.59
N ILE A 15 50.87 3.71 21.67
CA ILE A 15 50.03 3.02 20.68
C ILE A 15 48.55 3.19 21.01
N GLN A 16 48.15 3.02 22.27
CA GLN A 16 46.73 3.08 22.66
C GLN A 16 46.13 4.50 22.57
N SER A 17 46.94 5.57 22.73
CA SER A 17 46.47 6.95 22.58
C SER A 17 46.14 7.35 21.13
N VAL A 18 46.81 6.72 20.16
CA VAL A 18 46.59 6.97 18.72
C VAL A 18 45.57 5.97 18.14
N LEU A 19 45.35 4.84 18.80
CA LEU A 19 44.47 3.79 18.32
C LEU A 19 42.99 4.23 18.36
N ASN A 20 42.31 4.06 17.22
CA ASN A 20 40.85 4.22 17.17
C ASN A 20 40.14 3.11 17.95
N PRO A 21 38.99 3.38 18.58
CA PRO A 21 38.24 2.37 19.29
C PRO A 21 37.84 1.21 18.38
N ALA A 22 37.78 0.00 18.96
CA ALA A 22 37.41 -1.21 18.22
C ALA A 22 36.03 -1.05 17.56
N LYS A 23 35.99 -1.25 16.24
CA LYS A 23 34.73 -1.23 15.48
C LYS A 23 33.87 -2.43 15.90
N ARG A 24 32.55 -2.24 15.90
CA ARG A 24 31.61 -3.34 16.15
C ARG A 24 31.83 -4.44 15.13
N GLY A 25 31.82 -5.69 15.60
CA GLY A 25 31.96 -6.86 14.74
C GLY A 25 30.83 -7.02 13.73
N GLN A 26 30.94 -8.06 12.90
CA GLN A 26 29.96 -8.35 11.85
C GLN A 26 28.54 -8.49 12.42
N THR A 27 27.60 -7.71 11.88
CA THR A 27 26.20 -7.79 12.28
C THR A 27 25.58 -9.08 11.76
N LYS A 28 25.06 -9.92 12.67
CA LYS A 28 24.29 -11.12 12.28
C LYS A 28 22.91 -10.69 11.79
N PHE A 29 22.63 -10.88 10.50
CA PHE A 29 21.31 -10.59 9.94
C PHE A 29 20.33 -11.74 10.21
N LEU A 30 19.18 -11.41 10.79
CA LEU A 30 18.06 -12.35 10.95
C LEU A 30 17.33 -12.57 9.61
N ARG A 31 16.48 -13.61 9.56
CA ARG A 31 15.65 -13.89 8.39
C ARG A 31 14.74 -12.71 8.03
N LYS A 32 14.60 -12.44 6.72
CA LYS A 32 13.73 -11.39 6.19
C LYS A 32 12.26 -11.66 6.55
N LYS A 33 11.55 -10.64 7.05
CA LYS A 33 10.11 -10.70 7.32
C LYS A 33 9.36 -10.06 6.14
N ASN A 34 8.24 -10.66 5.72
CA ASN A 34 7.40 -10.12 4.65
C ASN A 34 6.46 -9.01 5.23
N PRO A 35 6.59 -7.75 4.78
CA PRO A 35 5.76 -6.63 5.25
C PRO A 35 4.28 -6.78 4.95
N LEU A 36 3.92 -7.34 3.79
CA LEU A 36 2.53 -7.52 3.37
C LEU A 36 1.77 -8.50 4.29
N ARG A 37 2.50 -9.44 4.90
CA ARG A 37 1.93 -10.43 5.82
C ARG A 37 2.06 -10.03 7.30
N SER A 38 3.04 -9.20 7.66
CA SER A 38 3.31 -8.83 9.04
C SER A 38 3.21 -7.32 9.24
N ILE A 39 2.19 -6.88 9.97
CA ILE A 39 1.94 -5.46 10.25
C ILE A 39 3.17 -4.83 10.93
N LYS A 40 3.80 -5.51 11.90
CA LYS A 40 5.03 -5.02 12.56
C LYS A 40 6.21 -4.80 11.61
N ALA A 41 6.28 -5.56 10.52
CA ALA A 41 7.32 -5.37 9.50
C ALA A 41 6.93 -4.23 8.55
N LEU A 42 5.64 -4.07 8.25
CA LEU A 42 5.11 -2.96 7.47
C LEU A 42 5.28 -1.62 8.21
N GLU A 43 4.96 -1.56 9.50
CA GLU A 43 5.12 -0.37 10.35
C GLU A 43 6.56 0.15 10.43
N LYS A 44 7.55 -0.73 10.24
CA LYS A 44 8.96 -0.32 10.20
C LYS A 44 9.35 0.34 8.87
N MET A 45 8.61 0.07 7.80
CA MET A 45 8.86 0.62 6.46
C MET A 45 7.93 1.80 6.15
N ASP A 46 6.69 1.75 6.63
CA ASP A 46 5.65 2.74 6.42
C ASP A 46 5.10 3.24 7.76
N ALA A 47 5.29 4.54 8.00
CA ALA A 47 4.86 5.22 9.23
C ALA A 47 3.34 5.23 9.41
N TYR A 48 2.57 5.15 8.33
CA TYR A 48 1.10 5.24 8.37
C TYR A 48 0.41 3.87 8.35
N ALA A 49 1.16 2.78 8.27
CA ALA A 49 0.60 1.43 8.18
C ALA A 49 -0.40 1.10 9.31
N ALA A 50 -0.08 1.48 10.55
CA ALA A 50 -0.95 1.26 11.70
C ALA A 50 -2.23 2.10 11.64
N ALA A 51 -2.13 3.36 11.21
CA ALA A 51 -3.27 4.25 11.08
C ALA A 51 -4.20 3.81 9.94
N SER A 52 -3.64 3.46 8.78
CA SER A 52 -4.40 2.93 7.64
C SER A 52 -5.16 1.66 8.02
N ARG A 53 -4.51 0.73 8.73
CA ARG A 53 -5.17 -0.50 9.18
C ARG A 53 -6.35 -0.22 10.12
N ARG A 54 -6.21 0.71 11.05
CA ARG A 54 -7.30 1.12 11.97
C ARG A 54 -8.43 1.80 11.21
N ALA A 55 -8.11 2.66 10.25
CA ALA A 55 -9.11 3.32 9.41
C ALA A 55 -9.88 2.30 8.57
N GLU A 56 -9.19 1.32 7.98
CA GLU A 56 -9.79 0.20 7.25
C GLU A 56 -10.75 -0.60 8.12
N THR A 57 -10.37 -0.96 9.35
CA THR A 57 -11.25 -1.74 10.24
C THR A 57 -12.52 -0.97 10.60
N LEU A 58 -12.40 0.31 10.94
CA LEU A 58 -13.56 1.17 11.23
C LEU A 58 -14.47 1.36 10.00
N ALA A 59 -13.87 1.55 8.83
CA ALA A 59 -14.60 1.63 7.56
C ALA A 59 -15.33 0.32 7.23
N GLN A 60 -14.76 -0.82 7.59
CA GLN A 60 -15.37 -2.13 7.36
C GLN A 60 -16.55 -2.38 8.30
N GLU A 61 -16.43 -2.03 9.58
CA GLU A 61 -17.53 -2.09 10.55
C GLU A 61 -18.71 -1.22 10.12
N THR A 62 -18.44 0.04 9.75
CA THR A 62 -19.48 0.97 9.28
C THR A 62 -20.12 0.51 7.96
N ARG A 63 -19.34 -0.04 7.01
CA ARG A 63 -19.87 -0.63 5.78
C ARG A 63 -20.80 -1.81 6.07
N ASN A 64 -20.43 -2.68 7.00
CA ASN A 64 -21.24 -3.84 7.36
C ASN A 64 -22.59 -3.42 7.94
N GLY A 65 -22.60 -2.42 8.84
CA GLY A 65 -23.84 -1.88 9.42
C GLY A 65 -24.75 -1.20 8.40
N ARG A 66 -24.18 -0.48 7.41
CA ARG A 66 -24.94 0.30 6.40
C ARG A 66 -25.21 -0.46 5.10
N LYS A 67 -24.79 -1.73 4.99
CA LYS A 67 -24.80 -2.50 3.75
C LYS A 67 -26.19 -2.58 3.12
N LYS A 68 -27.21 -2.87 3.92
CA LYS A 68 -28.60 -3.00 3.46
C LYS A 68 -29.12 -1.68 2.85
N ASP A 69 -28.95 -0.58 3.56
CA ASP A 69 -29.48 0.73 3.16
C ASP A 69 -28.79 1.24 1.89
N VAL A 70 -27.48 1.02 1.78
CA VAL A 70 -26.71 1.34 0.57
C VAL A 70 -27.15 0.49 -0.62
N ILE A 71 -27.40 -0.81 -0.43
CA ILE A 71 -27.88 -1.69 -1.49
C ILE A 71 -29.28 -1.26 -1.95
N ASP A 72 -30.18 -0.95 -1.02
CA ASP A 72 -31.54 -0.57 -1.36
C ASP A 72 -31.60 0.79 -2.08
N ALA A 73 -30.79 1.76 -1.65
CA ALA A 73 -30.60 3.02 -2.38
C ALA A 73 -30.05 2.79 -3.81
N LYS A 74 -29.06 1.89 -3.98
CA LYS A 74 -28.54 1.51 -5.31
C LYS A 74 -29.59 0.81 -6.17
N ARG A 75 -30.43 -0.03 -5.59
CA ARG A 75 -31.54 -0.68 -6.31
C ARG A 75 -32.60 0.32 -6.75
N ALA A 76 -32.92 1.32 -5.93
CA ALA A 76 -33.87 2.38 -6.27
C ALA A 76 -33.38 3.22 -7.46
N THR A 77 -32.12 3.67 -7.42
CA THR A 77 -31.51 4.42 -8.53
C THR A 77 -31.36 3.57 -9.80
N SER A 78 -31.03 2.28 -9.70
CA SER A 78 -30.94 1.40 -10.87
C SER A 78 -32.27 1.33 -11.65
N LYS A 79 -33.42 1.40 -10.98
CA LYS A 79 -34.73 1.38 -11.66
C LYS A 79 -34.94 2.63 -12.52
N THR A 80 -34.51 3.81 -12.08
CA THR A 80 -34.62 5.04 -12.88
C THR A 80 -33.68 5.01 -14.08
N PHE A 81 -32.43 4.59 -13.87
CA PHE A 81 -31.46 4.40 -14.96
C PHE A 81 -31.95 3.38 -16.00
N LYS A 82 -32.60 2.27 -15.60
CA LYS A 82 -33.17 1.30 -16.53
C LYS A 82 -34.27 1.90 -17.42
N LYS A 83 -35.13 2.76 -16.86
CA LYS A 83 -36.16 3.47 -17.62
C LYS A 83 -35.54 4.43 -18.63
N GLN A 84 -34.57 5.23 -18.20
CA GLN A 84 -33.83 6.15 -19.06
C GLN A 84 -33.10 5.40 -20.19
N LYS A 85 -32.43 4.29 -19.86
CA LYS A 85 -31.78 3.42 -20.84
C LYS A 85 -32.77 2.93 -21.90
N LYS A 86 -33.94 2.41 -21.49
CA LYS A 86 -34.97 1.93 -22.43
C LYS A 86 -35.49 3.06 -23.32
N ALA A 87 -35.73 4.25 -22.76
CA ALA A 87 -36.18 5.41 -23.51
C ALA A 87 -35.12 5.86 -24.55
N PHE A 88 -33.85 5.89 -24.16
CA PHE A 88 -32.74 6.20 -25.06
C PHE A 88 -32.66 5.21 -26.24
N TYR A 89 -32.68 3.90 -25.98
CA TYR A 89 -32.64 2.92 -27.06
C TYR A 89 -33.87 2.96 -27.97
N ALA A 90 -35.05 3.25 -27.42
CA ALA A 90 -36.27 3.43 -28.23
C ALA A 90 -36.17 4.66 -29.16
N GLN A 91 -35.58 5.76 -28.67
CA GLN A 91 -35.34 6.96 -29.47
C GLN A 91 -34.29 6.71 -30.56
N VAL A 92 -33.20 6.02 -30.23
CA VAL A 92 -32.15 5.66 -31.20
C VAL A 92 -32.70 4.70 -32.26
N SER A 93 -33.54 3.71 -31.89
CA SER A 93 -34.15 2.81 -32.87
C SER A 93 -35.17 3.51 -33.77
N ALA A 94 -35.89 4.51 -33.26
CA ALA A 94 -36.83 5.31 -34.06
C ALA A 94 -36.11 6.29 -35.00
N GLN A 95 -34.91 6.76 -34.62
CA GLN A 95 -34.00 7.49 -35.50
C GLN A 95 -33.28 6.56 -36.51
N GLY A 96 -33.50 5.23 -36.41
CA GLY A 96 -32.91 4.22 -37.29
C GLY A 96 -33.36 4.31 -38.76
N ASP A 97 -34.39 5.10 -39.07
CA ASP A 97 -34.80 5.39 -40.45
C ASP A 97 -34.21 6.71 -40.99
N VAL A 98 -33.40 7.43 -40.21
CA VAL A 98 -32.68 8.64 -40.69
C VAL A 98 -31.50 8.28 -41.62
N CYS A 99 -31.29 6.98 -41.88
CA CYS A 99 -30.33 6.48 -42.87
C CYS A 99 -30.98 5.87 -44.12
N GLU A 100 -32.32 5.97 -44.30
CA GLU A 100 -32.98 5.59 -45.58
C GLU A 100 -32.74 6.68 -46.65
N ASP A 101 -32.80 7.95 -46.27
CA ASP A 101 -32.36 9.06 -47.10
C ASP A 101 -30.86 9.27 -46.88
N GLY A 102 -30.04 8.50 -47.62
CA GLY A 102 -28.59 8.44 -47.45
C GLY A 102 -27.92 9.79 -47.25
N PHE A 103 -26.81 9.80 -46.50
CA PHE A 103 -25.95 10.97 -46.26
C PHE A 103 -25.70 11.75 -47.56
N GLY A 104 -26.52 12.77 -47.79
CA GLY A 104 -26.34 13.74 -48.85
C GLY A 104 -25.09 14.55 -48.52
N LEU A 105 -24.15 14.52 -49.46
CA LEU A 105 -23.00 15.42 -49.54
C LEU A 105 -23.42 16.89 -49.44
#